data_AF-A0A2B4RXD4-F1
#
_entry.id   AF-A0A2B4RXD4-F1
#
_cell.length_a   1.000
_cell.length_b   1.000
_cell.length_c   1.000
_cell.angle_alpha   90.00
_cell.angle_beta   90.00
_cell.angle_gamma   90.00
#
_symmetry.space_group_name_H-M   'P 1'
#
loop_
_entity.id
_entity.type
_entity.pdbx_description
1 polymer ?
#
loop_
_entity_poly.entity_id
_entity_poly.type
_entity_poly.pdbx_seq_one_letter_code
_entity_poly.pdbx_strand_id
1 'polypeptide(L)'
;MSRRSFGTLEISGRAKASLCITPPLPTGVNELSGVTEKTLGKYDKAREYQEKAISIRKEIVDKKGEAASYGNLGTLFQSLGKYDKAREYQEKALTIRKQIGVKQGEAASYGNLGTLFQSLGKYDKAREYQEKALTIRKEIGVEQGEAASYGNLETLFQSLGKYDKAREYQEKALTIREEIGGKEGEASSYGNLGTLFRSLGKYDKARWYQEKALTIRKEIGEKQGEAASYRNQGAIFTDLGEFGEAERYFEDALQIAKTINSRVEMAIIYGHLTGLFLLKGKYPRADDYLDKARAIRMEIGDKPGEAGDHQLLGCISYECGLYDEAQEYFKKSLTILTEIGHNSGEAISYAHLTQRFHSLRKYDVAEDYFQKALSLSREIGLNLEEDQFLLELTLLNKANVRFWVHKAAGVARFSKEEVSLDKNALTGLVPDLDEFLRKSFSDPSKDITETKLPLCYKIIIAPVVHLLREPEIIIVPDPCMYQVPFAALTDQEGKCLSETKRNRIVPSLTTLKVIQDSRPDYHSQTGATILGDPNVGVVLYKDRRKDPSPLPCAKREAEMIGELLGVTPLVGEHATKQAFLQAINSVSLIHFSAHGSDERGEIFL
;
A
#
# COMPACT_ATOMS: atom_id res chain seq x y z
N MET A 1 -0.16 44.64 -20.88
CA MET A 1 -1.56 44.57 -20.40
C MET A 1 -1.99 43.11 -20.42
N SER A 2 -2.10 42.53 -19.22
CA SER A 2 -2.26 41.10 -18.98
C SER A 2 -3.73 40.69 -19.08
N ARG A 3 -4.06 39.73 -19.95
CA ARG A 3 -5.32 38.98 -19.87
C ARG A 3 -4.99 37.60 -19.28
N ARG A 4 -5.26 37.45 -17.97
CA ARG A 4 -5.26 36.17 -17.28
C ARG A 4 -6.48 35.39 -17.74
N SER A 5 -6.25 34.25 -18.38
CA SER A 5 -7.22 33.18 -18.57
C SER A 5 -7.55 32.58 -17.21
N PHE A 6 -8.81 32.68 -16.79
CA PHE A 6 -9.33 31.98 -15.62
C PHE A 6 -9.38 30.48 -15.95
N GLY A 7 -8.41 29.73 -15.43
CA GLY A 7 -8.43 28.28 -15.42
C GLY A 7 -9.50 27.78 -14.46
N THR A 8 -10.38 26.94 -14.98
CA THR A 8 -11.24 26.04 -14.22
C THR A 8 -10.36 25.16 -13.32
N LEU A 9 -10.36 25.45 -12.01
CA LEU A 9 -9.83 24.54 -11.00
C LEU A 9 -10.82 23.37 -10.85
N GLU A 10 -10.57 22.29 -11.57
CA GLU A 10 -11.15 20.98 -11.28
C GLU A 10 -10.58 20.48 -9.94
N ILE A 11 -11.30 20.72 -8.84
CA ILE A 11 -11.07 19.98 -7.59
C ILE A 11 -11.76 18.63 -7.78
N SER A 12 -11.14 17.74 -8.55
CA SER A 12 -11.55 16.34 -8.62
C SER A 12 -11.02 15.59 -7.40
N GLY A 13 -11.66 15.83 -6.25
CA GLY A 13 -11.58 14.97 -5.08
C GLY A 13 -12.34 13.66 -5.31
N ARG A 14 -12.03 12.96 -6.41
CA ARG A 14 -12.29 11.54 -6.58
C ARG A 14 -10.92 10.88 -6.59
N ALA A 15 -10.46 10.50 -5.41
CA ALA A 15 -9.77 9.23 -5.33
C ALA A 15 -10.77 8.19 -5.88
N LYS A 16 -10.69 7.92 -7.18
CA LYS A 16 -10.88 6.54 -7.61
C LYS A 16 -9.95 5.77 -6.68
N ALA A 17 -10.51 5.11 -5.68
CA ALA A 17 -9.96 3.85 -5.23
C ALA A 17 -10.06 2.90 -6.44
N SER A 18 -9.26 3.17 -7.50
CA SER A 18 -8.73 2.08 -8.28
C SER A 18 -7.88 1.35 -7.27
N LEU A 19 -8.48 0.29 -6.76
CA LEU A 19 -7.90 -0.80 -5.98
C LEU A 19 -6.81 -1.52 -6.79
N CYS A 20 -6.00 -0.78 -7.55
CA CYS A 20 -4.69 -1.25 -7.92
C CYS A 20 -3.87 -1.19 -6.64
N ILE A 21 -3.84 -2.32 -5.91
CA ILE A 21 -2.56 -2.76 -5.38
C ILE A 21 -1.66 -2.82 -6.62
N THR A 22 -1.06 -1.71 -7.04
CA THR A 22 0.17 -1.82 -7.81
C THR A 22 1.07 -2.57 -6.86
N PRO A 23 1.55 -3.78 -7.20
CA PRO A 23 2.52 -4.44 -6.35
C PRO A 23 3.61 -3.40 -6.05
N PRO A 24 4.19 -3.34 -4.85
CA PRO A 24 5.45 -2.64 -4.70
C PRO A 24 6.35 -3.22 -5.79
N LEU A 25 6.54 -2.47 -6.90
CA LEU A 25 7.41 -2.86 -8.00
C LEU A 25 8.72 -3.22 -7.33
N PRO A 26 9.22 -4.46 -7.47
CA PRO A 26 10.19 -5.04 -6.55
C PRO A 26 11.20 -4.00 -6.09
N THR A 27 10.95 -3.41 -4.91
CA THR A 27 11.80 -2.34 -4.35
C THR A 27 12.97 -2.97 -3.58
N GLY A 28 13.26 -4.25 -3.84
CA GLY A 28 14.51 -4.92 -3.49
C GLY A 28 15.67 -4.34 -4.30
N VAL A 29 15.95 -3.05 -4.10
CA VAL A 29 17.16 -2.40 -4.58
C VAL A 29 18.29 -2.90 -3.69
N ASN A 30 18.94 -3.99 -4.12
CA ASN A 30 20.38 -4.22 -3.99
C ASN A 30 20.88 -5.51 -4.68
N GLU A 31 20.05 -6.31 -5.35
CA GLU A 31 20.51 -7.58 -5.95
C GLU A 31 20.04 -7.87 -7.39
N LEU A 32 19.65 -6.85 -8.16
CA LEU A 32 19.30 -7.05 -9.56
C LEU A 32 20.56 -6.96 -10.43
N SER A 33 21.25 -8.08 -10.58
CA SER A 33 22.18 -8.32 -11.71
C SER A 33 21.66 -9.48 -12.55
N GLY A 34 20.55 -9.25 -13.26
CA GLY A 34 20.00 -10.19 -14.23
C GLY A 34 20.81 -10.26 -15.52
N VAL A 35 20.77 -11.42 -16.17
CA VAL A 35 21.79 -12.04 -17.02
C VAL A 35 21.27 -12.26 -18.45
N THR A 36 21.57 -11.39 -19.42
CA THR A 36 21.13 -11.57 -20.85
C THR A 36 21.52 -12.94 -21.43
N GLU A 37 21.02 -13.44 -22.56
CA GLU A 37 21.47 -14.72 -23.17
C GLU A 37 22.99 -14.76 -23.46
N LYS A 38 23.57 -13.62 -23.87
CA LYS A 38 25.02 -13.39 -23.96
C LYS A 38 25.69 -13.37 -22.58
N THR A 39 24.95 -12.98 -21.56
CA THR A 39 25.34 -13.04 -20.16
C THR A 39 25.11 -14.44 -19.57
N LEU A 40 24.13 -15.26 -19.97
CA LEU A 40 23.91 -16.64 -19.55
C LEU A 40 25.08 -17.48 -20.05
N GLY A 41 25.49 -17.26 -21.31
CA GLY A 41 26.76 -17.79 -21.82
C GLY A 41 28.01 -17.25 -21.11
N LYS A 42 27.96 -16.08 -20.45
CA LYS A 42 29.03 -15.60 -19.55
C LYS A 42 28.90 -16.15 -18.13
N TYR A 43 27.70 -16.49 -17.66
CA TYR A 43 27.39 -17.01 -16.34
C TYR A 43 27.67 -18.49 -16.26
N ASP A 44 27.35 -19.26 -17.29
CA ASP A 44 27.78 -20.64 -17.43
C ASP A 44 29.31 -20.70 -17.51
N LYS A 45 29.94 -19.78 -18.25
CA LYS A 45 31.40 -19.62 -18.22
C LYS A 45 31.92 -19.18 -16.85
N ALA A 46 31.29 -18.22 -16.19
CA ALA A 46 31.71 -17.74 -14.87
C ALA A 46 31.60 -18.86 -13.83
N ARG A 47 30.51 -19.64 -13.88
CA ARG A 47 30.30 -20.84 -13.09
C ARG A 47 31.38 -21.87 -13.38
N GLU A 48 31.63 -22.20 -14.65
CA GLU A 48 32.66 -23.15 -15.06
C GLU A 48 34.05 -22.70 -14.59
N TYR A 49 34.38 -21.41 -14.76
CA TYR A 49 35.63 -20.84 -14.26
C TYR A 49 35.71 -20.93 -12.74
N GLN A 50 34.61 -20.72 -12.03
CA GLN A 50 34.60 -20.77 -10.57
C GLN A 50 34.65 -22.18 -10.03
N GLU A 51 34.01 -23.15 -10.70
CA GLU A 51 34.11 -24.58 -10.42
C GLU A 51 35.54 -25.10 -10.71
N LYS A 52 36.13 -24.72 -11.85
CA LYS A 52 37.54 -25.01 -12.18
C LYS A 52 38.49 -24.37 -11.16
N ALA A 53 38.25 -23.12 -10.78
CA ALA A 53 39.05 -22.43 -9.77
C ALA A 53 38.93 -23.11 -8.40
N ILE A 54 37.78 -23.68 -8.05
CA ILE A 54 37.65 -24.50 -6.83
C ILE A 54 38.54 -25.74 -6.93
N SER A 55 38.53 -26.46 -8.04
CA SER A 55 39.38 -27.65 -8.24
C SER A 55 40.86 -27.31 -8.11
N ILE A 56 41.33 -26.28 -8.82
CA ILE A 56 42.73 -25.83 -8.75
C ILE A 56 43.10 -25.39 -7.33
N ARG A 57 42.24 -24.60 -6.67
CA ARG A 57 42.52 -24.12 -5.30
C ARG A 57 42.53 -25.24 -4.27
N LYS A 58 41.76 -26.31 -4.47
CA LYS A 58 41.86 -27.53 -3.66
C LYS A 58 43.19 -28.24 -3.87
N GLU A 59 43.67 -28.34 -5.11
CA GLU A 59 44.97 -28.95 -5.43
C GLU A 59 46.15 -28.19 -4.82
N ILE A 60 46.12 -26.85 -4.86
CA ILE A 60 47.16 -26.01 -4.26
C ILE A 60 46.93 -25.70 -2.77
N VAL A 61 45.90 -26.30 -2.15
CA VAL A 61 45.54 -26.13 -0.72
C VAL A 61 45.26 -24.65 -0.33
N ASP A 62 44.82 -23.82 -1.27
CA ASP A 62 44.41 -22.43 -1.02
C ASP A 62 42.97 -22.37 -0.46
N LYS A 63 42.85 -22.59 0.84
CA LYS A 63 41.56 -22.55 1.55
C LYS A 63 40.89 -21.16 1.52
N LYS A 64 41.68 -20.09 1.49
CA LYS A 64 41.15 -18.72 1.42
C LYS A 64 40.48 -18.48 0.07
N GLY A 65 41.16 -18.82 -1.01
CA GLY A 65 40.60 -18.69 -2.35
C GLY A 65 39.49 -19.71 -2.63
N GLU A 66 39.54 -20.93 -2.06
CA GLU A 66 38.44 -21.90 -2.12
C GLU A 66 37.15 -21.29 -1.57
N ALA A 67 37.23 -20.65 -0.39
CA ALA A 67 36.09 -19.99 0.23
C ALA A 67 35.62 -18.72 -0.49
N ALA A 68 36.54 -17.95 -1.08
CA ALA A 68 36.17 -16.86 -1.98
C ALA A 68 35.41 -17.40 -3.19
N SER A 69 35.84 -18.56 -3.69
CA SER A 69 35.23 -19.19 -4.86
C SER A 69 33.78 -19.58 -4.63
N TYR A 70 33.55 -20.28 -3.51
CA TYR A 70 32.23 -20.68 -3.08
C TYR A 70 31.34 -19.48 -2.78
N GLY A 71 31.86 -18.42 -2.17
CA GLY A 71 31.09 -17.19 -1.94
C GLY A 71 30.57 -16.56 -3.24
N ASN A 72 31.44 -16.47 -4.26
CA ASN A 72 31.03 -15.93 -5.55
C ASN A 72 30.03 -16.83 -6.27
N LEU A 73 30.15 -18.15 -6.18
CA LEU A 73 29.10 -19.07 -6.69
C LEU A 73 27.78 -18.84 -5.94
N GLY A 74 27.83 -18.63 -4.61
CA GLY A 74 26.68 -18.28 -3.80
C GLY A 74 25.94 -17.07 -4.36
N THR A 75 26.66 -15.95 -4.52
CA THR A 75 26.12 -14.70 -5.10
C THR A 75 25.62 -14.90 -6.54
N LEU A 76 26.34 -15.68 -7.35
CA LEU A 76 25.94 -15.99 -8.74
C LEU A 76 24.61 -16.76 -8.79
N PHE A 77 24.43 -17.77 -7.94
CA PHE A 77 23.18 -18.53 -7.89
C PHE A 77 22.05 -17.71 -7.28
N GLN A 78 22.35 -16.79 -6.36
CA GLN A 78 21.38 -15.87 -5.79
C GLN A 78 20.83 -14.92 -6.86
N SER A 79 21.69 -14.33 -7.70
CA SER A 79 21.24 -13.46 -8.80
C SER A 79 20.46 -14.19 -9.90
N LEU A 80 20.66 -15.50 -10.02
CA LEU A 80 19.88 -16.38 -10.91
C LEU A 80 18.56 -16.88 -10.28
N GLY A 81 18.21 -16.45 -9.07
CA GLY A 81 17.03 -16.93 -8.34
C GLY A 81 17.11 -18.39 -7.88
N LYS A 82 18.29 -19.01 -7.93
CA LYS A 82 18.55 -20.39 -7.48
C LYS A 82 18.97 -20.39 -6.02
N TYR A 83 18.08 -19.94 -5.14
CA TYR A 83 18.40 -19.64 -3.75
C TYR A 83 18.90 -20.86 -2.94
N ASP A 84 18.42 -22.07 -3.22
CA ASP A 84 18.92 -23.28 -2.54
C ASP A 84 20.40 -23.54 -2.82
N LYS A 85 20.81 -23.41 -4.09
CA LYS A 85 22.22 -23.54 -4.48
C LYS A 85 23.05 -22.38 -3.92
N ALA A 86 22.49 -21.17 -3.94
CA ALA A 86 23.13 -20.00 -3.35
C ALA A 86 23.46 -20.25 -1.87
N ARG A 87 22.47 -20.78 -1.13
CA ARG A 87 22.60 -21.15 0.28
C ARG A 87 23.71 -22.17 0.50
N GLU A 88 23.68 -23.28 -0.25
CA GLU A 88 24.66 -24.36 -0.12
C GLU A 88 26.10 -23.84 -0.28
N TYR A 89 26.35 -23.04 -1.33
CA TYR A 89 27.68 -22.50 -1.59
C TYR A 89 28.08 -21.44 -0.56
N GLN A 90 27.14 -20.65 -0.08
CA GLN A 90 27.41 -19.63 0.93
C GLN A 90 27.71 -20.27 2.31
N GLU A 91 27.02 -21.33 2.68
CA GLU A 91 27.30 -22.13 3.89
C GLU A 91 28.65 -22.87 3.81
N LYS A 92 29.01 -23.39 2.62
CA LYS A 92 30.35 -23.95 2.37
C LYS A 92 31.45 -22.91 2.54
N ALA A 93 31.28 -21.72 1.95
CA ALA A 93 32.21 -20.60 2.10
C ALA A 93 32.38 -20.20 3.57
N LEU A 94 31.27 -20.09 4.31
CA LEU A 94 31.27 -19.75 5.74
C LEU A 94 32.05 -20.80 6.56
N THR A 95 31.81 -22.09 6.29
CA THR A 95 32.46 -23.20 7.01
C THR A 95 33.97 -23.14 6.84
N ILE A 96 34.46 -22.96 5.61
CA ILE A 96 35.89 -22.85 5.34
C ILE A 96 36.48 -21.61 6.02
N ARG A 97 35.80 -20.45 5.93
CA ARG A 97 36.27 -19.18 6.54
C ARG A 97 36.40 -19.28 8.06
N LYS A 98 35.48 -20.01 8.72
CA LYS A 98 35.57 -20.33 10.15
C LYS A 98 36.77 -21.22 10.46
N GLN A 99 37.01 -22.27 9.66
CA GLN A 99 38.16 -23.18 9.84
C GLN A 99 39.50 -22.46 9.72
N ILE A 100 39.64 -21.51 8.79
CA ILE A 100 40.88 -20.74 8.59
C ILE A 100 40.98 -19.48 9.47
N GLY A 101 39.97 -19.16 10.28
CA GLY A 101 39.97 -18.01 11.18
C GLY A 101 39.92 -16.63 10.50
N VAL A 102 39.49 -16.53 9.24
CA VAL A 102 39.44 -15.24 8.51
C VAL A 102 38.15 -14.49 8.86
N LYS A 103 38.19 -13.71 9.94
CA LYS A 103 37.03 -12.98 10.51
C LYS A 103 36.33 -12.04 9.53
N GLN A 104 37.07 -11.28 8.74
CA GLN A 104 36.49 -10.41 7.71
C GLN A 104 35.67 -11.22 6.69
N GLY A 105 36.19 -12.38 6.28
CA GLY A 105 35.50 -13.31 5.40
C GLY A 105 34.27 -13.92 6.07
N GLU A 106 34.35 -14.28 7.35
CA GLU A 106 33.22 -14.79 8.14
C GLU A 106 32.06 -13.76 8.13
N ALA A 107 32.37 -12.49 8.40
CA ALA A 107 31.38 -11.41 8.38
C ALA A 107 30.79 -11.13 6.99
N ALA A 108 31.61 -11.22 5.94
CA ALA A 108 31.10 -11.15 4.56
C ALA A 108 30.16 -12.33 4.28
N SER A 109 30.50 -13.53 4.77
CA SER A 109 29.68 -14.70 4.56
C SER A 109 28.32 -14.62 5.22
N TYR A 110 28.29 -14.16 6.47
CA TYR A 110 27.05 -13.90 7.19
C TYR A 110 26.22 -12.78 6.55
N GLY A 111 26.83 -11.71 6.07
CA GLY A 111 26.11 -10.65 5.36
C GLY A 111 25.36 -11.18 4.13
N ASN A 112 26.02 -11.96 3.28
CA ASN A 112 25.38 -12.56 2.11
C ASN A 112 24.28 -13.57 2.48
N LEU A 113 24.46 -14.36 3.55
CA LEU A 113 23.37 -15.22 4.06
C LEU A 113 22.19 -14.36 4.54
N GLY A 114 22.47 -13.24 5.21
CA GLY A 114 21.48 -12.25 5.61
C GLY A 114 20.63 -11.81 4.43
N THR A 115 21.26 -11.32 3.36
CA THR A 115 20.54 -10.88 2.15
C THR A 115 19.80 -12.03 1.46
N LEU A 116 20.39 -13.23 1.40
CA LEU A 116 19.73 -14.41 0.82
C LEU A 116 18.45 -14.77 1.58
N PHE A 117 18.50 -14.80 2.91
CA PHE A 117 17.32 -15.08 3.71
C PHE A 117 16.29 -13.94 3.65
N GLN A 118 16.74 -12.69 3.44
CA GLN A 118 15.84 -11.57 3.19
C GLN A 118 15.09 -11.75 1.86
N SER A 119 15.79 -12.15 0.79
CA SER A 119 15.18 -12.45 -0.52
C SER A 119 14.22 -13.64 -0.48
N LEU A 120 14.44 -14.59 0.44
CA LEU A 120 13.50 -15.69 0.71
C LEU A 120 12.31 -15.29 1.62
N GLY A 121 12.24 -14.04 2.09
CA GLY A 121 11.23 -13.59 3.06
C GLY A 121 11.42 -14.13 4.48
N LYS A 122 12.55 -14.79 4.79
CA LYS A 122 12.85 -15.35 6.11
C LYS A 122 13.54 -14.30 6.99
N TYR A 123 12.82 -13.23 7.32
CA TYR A 123 13.39 -12.02 7.92
C TYR A 123 14.04 -12.23 9.30
N ASP A 124 13.54 -13.15 10.12
CA ASP A 124 14.18 -13.47 11.41
C ASP A 124 15.58 -14.07 11.25
N LYS A 125 15.73 -15.00 10.30
CA LYS A 125 17.06 -15.57 9.97
C LYS A 125 17.95 -14.52 9.32
N ALA A 126 17.39 -13.70 8.42
CA ALA A 126 18.12 -12.60 7.80
C ALA A 126 18.70 -11.67 8.88
N ARG A 127 17.88 -11.31 9.88
CA ARG A 127 18.27 -10.50 11.03
C ARG A 127 19.41 -11.12 11.81
N GLU A 128 19.27 -12.40 12.19
CA GLU A 128 20.29 -13.11 12.96
C GLU A 128 21.66 -13.09 12.26
N TYR A 129 21.69 -13.39 10.96
CA TYR A 129 22.91 -13.38 10.18
C TYR A 129 23.48 -11.97 10.01
N GLN A 130 22.63 -10.97 9.81
CA GLN A 130 23.07 -9.60 9.63
C GLN A 130 23.62 -8.99 10.95
N GLU A 131 23.01 -9.29 12.09
CA GLU A 131 23.51 -8.94 13.42
C GLU A 131 24.85 -9.63 13.72
N LYS A 132 25.00 -10.93 13.36
CA LYS A 132 26.30 -11.64 13.45
C LYS A 132 27.38 -10.98 12.60
N ALA A 133 27.05 -10.59 11.37
CA ALA A 133 27.98 -9.89 10.49
C ALA A 133 28.40 -8.53 11.09
N LEU A 134 27.45 -7.76 11.63
CA LEU A 134 27.70 -6.48 12.29
C LEU A 134 28.64 -6.64 13.49
N THR A 135 28.37 -7.60 14.37
CA THR A 135 29.20 -7.85 15.57
C THR A 135 30.65 -8.14 15.19
N ILE A 136 30.87 -9.04 14.23
CA ILE A 136 32.24 -9.35 13.79
C ILE A 136 32.91 -8.13 13.16
N ARG A 137 32.18 -7.31 12.37
CA ARG A 137 32.76 -6.10 11.73
C ARG A 137 33.17 -5.04 12.75
N LYS A 138 32.41 -4.90 13.84
CA LYS A 138 32.78 -4.07 15.00
C LYS A 138 34.03 -4.60 15.71
N GLU A 139 34.11 -5.91 15.93
CA GLU A 139 35.27 -6.55 16.57
C GLU A 139 36.57 -6.34 15.78
N ILE A 140 36.51 -6.39 14.44
CA ILE A 140 37.68 -6.20 13.58
C ILE A 140 37.96 -4.73 13.23
N GLY A 141 37.10 -3.79 13.64
CA GLY A 141 37.26 -2.35 13.36
C GLY A 141 37.18 -1.96 11.88
N VAL A 142 36.41 -2.69 11.05
CA VAL A 142 36.25 -2.37 9.63
C VAL A 142 35.00 -1.51 9.44
N GLU A 143 35.18 -0.18 9.57
CA GLU A 143 34.09 0.82 9.58
C GLU A 143 33.23 0.78 8.30
N GLN A 144 33.84 0.63 7.12
CA GLN A 144 33.11 0.44 5.86
C GLN A 144 32.17 -0.78 5.91
N GLY A 145 32.64 -1.86 6.52
CA GLY A 145 31.85 -3.06 6.73
C GLY A 145 30.72 -2.85 7.72
N GLU A 146 30.96 -2.10 8.79
CA GLU A 146 29.93 -1.73 9.77
C GLU A 146 28.80 -0.92 9.11
N ALA A 147 29.14 0.10 8.31
CA ALA A 147 28.15 0.89 7.58
C ALA A 147 27.36 0.06 6.55
N ALA A 148 28.01 -0.89 5.86
CA ALA A 148 27.31 -1.85 5.01
C ALA A 148 26.36 -2.74 5.83
N SER A 149 26.78 -3.14 7.04
CA SER A 149 25.94 -3.96 7.89
C SER A 149 24.68 -3.25 8.36
N TYR A 150 24.80 -1.98 8.75
CA TYR A 150 23.67 -1.15 9.13
C TYR A 150 22.72 -0.89 7.96
N GLY A 151 23.24 -0.64 6.75
CA GLY A 151 22.40 -0.49 5.55
C GLY A 151 21.56 -1.73 5.25
N ASN A 152 22.12 -2.94 5.39
CA ASN A 152 21.32 -4.16 5.22
C ASN A 152 20.27 -4.34 6.33
N LEU A 153 20.59 -3.99 7.58
CA LEU A 153 19.60 -4.00 8.67
C LEU A 153 18.49 -2.98 8.41
N GLU A 154 18.83 -1.81 7.90
CA GLU A 154 17.86 -0.79 7.48
C GLU A 154 16.87 -1.37 6.47
N THR A 155 17.37 -1.94 5.37
CA THR A 155 16.53 -2.50 4.31
C THR A 155 15.66 -3.65 4.83
N LEU A 156 16.19 -4.46 5.76
CA LEU A 156 15.46 -5.51 6.44
C LEU A 156 14.30 -4.96 7.30
N PHE A 157 14.57 -3.96 8.14
CA PHE A 157 13.54 -3.35 8.99
C PHE A 157 12.53 -2.53 8.19
N GLN A 158 12.95 -1.94 7.07
CA GLN A 158 12.04 -1.30 6.12
C GLN A 158 11.10 -2.33 5.50
N SER A 159 11.61 -3.50 5.10
CA SER A 159 10.80 -4.61 4.56
C SER A 159 9.76 -5.10 5.58
N LEU A 160 10.09 -5.07 6.87
CA LEU A 160 9.18 -5.43 7.97
C LEU A 160 8.19 -4.31 8.36
N GLY A 161 8.19 -3.16 7.67
CA GLY A 161 7.36 -2.00 8.02
C GLY A 161 7.78 -1.30 9.32
N LYS A 162 8.95 -1.63 9.89
CA LYS A 162 9.49 -1.06 11.13
C LYS A 162 10.33 0.18 10.82
N TYR A 163 9.69 1.20 10.25
CA TYR A 163 10.36 2.37 9.67
C TYR A 163 11.21 3.19 10.66
N ASP A 164 10.83 3.28 11.93
CA ASP A 164 11.66 3.99 12.92
C ASP A 164 12.99 3.29 13.19
N LYS A 165 12.99 1.95 13.24
CA LYS A 165 14.25 1.18 13.37
C LYS A 165 15.09 1.26 12.10
N ALA A 166 14.44 1.20 10.94
CA ALA A 166 15.12 1.39 9.66
C ALA A 166 15.84 2.75 9.62
N ARG A 167 15.16 3.83 10.06
CA ARG A 167 15.74 5.17 10.16
C ARG A 167 16.99 5.19 11.05
N GLU A 168 16.90 4.63 12.25
CA GLU A 168 18.02 4.61 13.21
C GLU A 168 19.26 3.92 12.62
N TYR A 169 19.09 2.77 11.97
CA TYR A 169 20.19 2.07 11.32
C TYR A 169 20.74 2.85 10.12
N GLN A 170 19.88 3.51 9.36
CA GLN A 170 20.31 4.30 8.23
C GLN A 170 21.12 5.53 8.61
N GLU A 171 20.69 6.22 9.67
CA GLU A 171 21.40 7.38 10.22
C GLU A 171 22.79 6.95 10.72
N LYS A 172 22.89 5.81 11.43
CA LYS A 172 24.18 5.22 11.83
C LYS A 172 25.07 4.90 10.61
N ALA A 173 24.51 4.30 9.56
CA ALA A 173 25.25 4.00 8.34
C ALA A 173 25.75 5.28 7.64
N LEU A 174 24.93 6.33 7.59
CA LEU A 174 25.28 7.62 7.01
C LEU A 174 26.43 8.28 7.78
N THR A 175 26.32 8.38 9.11
CA THR A 175 27.37 8.99 9.95
C THR A 175 28.73 8.35 9.71
N ILE A 176 28.80 7.02 9.72
CA ILE A 176 30.06 6.30 9.47
C ILE A 176 30.60 6.59 8.06
N ARG A 177 29.74 6.65 7.03
CA ARG A 177 30.18 6.92 5.65
C ARG A 177 30.64 8.36 5.46
N GLU A 178 30.04 9.31 6.17
CA GLU A 178 30.50 10.69 6.23
C GLU A 178 31.87 10.80 6.91
N GLU A 179 32.08 10.09 8.01
CA GLU A 179 33.38 10.03 8.73
C GLU A 179 34.49 9.44 7.86
N ILE A 180 34.20 8.38 7.09
CA ILE A 180 35.18 7.77 6.17
C ILE A 180 35.41 8.62 4.89
N GLY A 181 34.52 9.59 4.61
CA GLY A 181 34.59 10.44 3.41
C GLY A 181 34.28 9.73 2.09
N GLY A 182 33.62 8.57 2.15
CA GLY A 182 33.29 7.77 0.97
C GLY A 182 32.04 8.26 0.24
N LYS A 183 32.22 9.09 -0.79
CA LYS A 183 31.11 9.75 -1.54
C LYS A 183 30.09 8.78 -2.14
N GLU A 184 30.52 7.63 -2.64
CA GLU A 184 29.61 6.59 -3.17
C GLU A 184 28.69 6.02 -2.08
N GLY A 185 29.27 5.75 -0.90
CA GLY A 185 28.52 5.28 0.26
C GLY A 185 27.56 6.34 0.80
N GLU A 186 28.00 7.61 0.85
CA GLU A 186 27.19 8.75 1.25
C GLU A 186 25.96 8.91 0.34
N ALA A 187 26.16 8.88 -0.99
CA ALA A 187 25.08 8.95 -1.96
C ALA A 187 24.09 7.78 -1.81
N SER A 188 24.60 6.56 -1.62
CA SER A 188 23.77 5.38 -1.36
C SER A 188 22.96 5.54 -0.07
N SER A 189 23.56 6.11 0.98
CA SER A 189 22.85 6.34 2.23
C SER A 189 21.71 7.35 2.10
N TYR A 190 21.95 8.44 1.38
CA TYR A 190 20.92 9.43 1.09
C TYR A 190 19.81 8.87 0.20
N GLY A 191 20.13 8.02 -0.79
CA GLY A 191 19.13 7.36 -1.63
C GLY A 191 18.20 6.43 -0.83
N ASN A 192 18.75 5.66 0.13
CA ASN A 192 17.97 4.81 1.01
C ASN A 192 17.07 5.64 1.94
N LEU A 193 17.59 6.72 2.53
CA LEU A 193 16.75 7.67 3.31
C LEU A 193 15.61 8.25 2.47
N GLY A 194 15.88 8.60 1.22
CA GLY A 194 14.85 9.05 0.28
C GLY A 194 13.73 8.02 0.11
N THR A 195 14.10 6.75 -0.08
CA THR A 195 13.15 5.63 -0.22
C THR A 195 12.38 5.35 1.08
N LEU A 196 13.05 5.46 2.23
CA LEU A 196 12.43 5.30 3.54
C LEU A 196 11.41 6.40 3.83
N PHE A 197 11.76 7.67 3.58
CA PHE A 197 10.84 8.80 3.78
C PHE A 197 9.67 8.78 2.80
N ARG A 198 9.87 8.28 1.57
CA ARG A 198 8.79 8.00 0.63
C ARG A 198 7.81 6.97 1.21
N SER A 199 8.33 5.87 1.77
CA SER A 199 7.51 4.82 2.42
C SER A 199 6.72 5.34 3.63
N LEU A 200 7.23 6.37 4.30
CA LEU A 200 6.56 7.07 5.40
C LEU A 200 5.56 8.16 4.95
N GLY A 201 5.34 8.35 3.64
CA GLY A 201 4.50 9.42 3.09
C GLY A 201 5.08 10.84 3.27
N LYS A 202 6.35 10.97 3.68
CA LYS A 202 7.04 12.26 3.90
C LYS A 202 7.76 12.67 2.61
N TYR A 203 6.98 12.95 1.56
CA TYR A 203 7.49 13.17 0.20
C TYR A 203 8.48 14.34 0.08
N ASP A 204 8.31 15.43 0.83
CA ASP A 204 9.26 16.56 0.81
C ASP A 204 10.66 16.16 1.28
N LYS A 205 10.74 15.39 2.37
CA LYS A 205 12.01 14.84 2.85
C LYS A 205 12.58 13.83 1.85
N ALA A 206 11.73 12.98 1.30
CA ALA A 206 12.13 12.00 0.29
C ALA A 206 12.81 12.66 -0.91
N ARG A 207 12.22 13.75 -1.44
CA ARG A 207 12.78 14.54 -2.54
C ARG A 207 14.14 15.15 -2.16
N TRP A 208 14.22 15.80 -1.01
CA TRP A 208 15.46 16.42 -0.54
C TRP A 208 16.62 15.42 -0.46
N TYR A 209 16.39 14.25 0.13
CA TYR A 209 17.40 13.19 0.22
C TYR A 209 17.77 12.63 -1.15
N GLN A 210 16.79 12.46 -2.04
CA GLN A 210 17.06 11.95 -3.38
C GLN A 210 17.83 12.95 -4.25
N GLU A 211 17.60 14.26 -4.09
CA GLU A 211 18.37 15.33 -4.74
C GLU A 211 19.82 15.39 -4.22
N LYS A 212 20.02 15.23 -2.90
CA LYS A 212 21.36 15.10 -2.32
C LYS A 212 22.12 13.92 -2.90
N ALA A 213 21.50 12.74 -2.93
CA ALA A 213 22.09 11.55 -3.56
C ALA A 213 22.42 11.78 -5.03
N LEU A 214 21.50 12.37 -5.80
CA LEU A 214 21.71 12.68 -7.22
C LEU A 214 22.88 13.65 -7.45
N THR A 215 23.03 14.66 -6.58
CA THR A 215 24.11 15.65 -6.67
C THR A 215 25.46 14.97 -6.51
N ILE A 216 25.63 14.17 -5.45
CA ILE A 216 26.87 13.42 -5.20
C ILE A 216 27.16 12.43 -6.33
N ARG A 217 26.15 11.70 -6.82
CA ARG A 217 26.26 10.76 -7.96
C ARG A 217 26.76 11.43 -9.22
N LYS A 218 26.28 12.64 -9.52
CA LYS A 218 26.77 13.45 -10.64
C LYS A 218 28.22 13.91 -10.44
N GLU A 219 28.58 14.30 -9.23
CA GLU A 219 29.95 14.72 -8.88
C GLU A 219 30.97 13.59 -9.08
N ILE A 220 30.62 12.36 -8.68
CA ILE A 220 31.50 11.18 -8.83
C ILE A 220 31.36 10.48 -10.19
N GLY A 221 30.45 10.94 -11.06
CA GLY A 221 30.21 10.34 -12.37
C GLY A 221 29.54 8.96 -12.36
N GLU A 222 28.84 8.60 -11.28
CA GLU A 222 28.18 7.30 -11.12
C GLU A 222 26.84 7.27 -11.89
N LYS A 223 26.92 7.02 -13.21
CA LYS A 223 25.75 7.05 -14.10
C LYS A 223 24.63 6.06 -13.72
N GLN A 224 24.99 4.88 -13.22
CA GLN A 224 23.98 3.91 -12.76
C GLN A 224 23.21 4.45 -11.54
N GLY A 225 23.93 5.02 -10.56
CA GLY A 225 23.32 5.71 -9.43
C GLY A 225 22.46 6.90 -9.85
N GLU A 226 22.89 7.69 -10.85
CA GLU A 226 22.07 8.80 -11.40
C GLU A 226 20.72 8.29 -11.93
N ALA A 227 20.71 7.21 -12.73
CA ALA A 227 19.48 6.60 -13.24
C ALA A 227 18.57 6.13 -12.09
N ALA A 228 19.12 5.46 -11.09
CA ALA A 228 18.38 5.02 -9.91
C ALA A 228 17.79 6.20 -9.13
N SER A 229 18.51 7.32 -9.02
CA SER A 229 18.01 8.53 -8.37
C SER A 229 16.83 9.14 -9.10
N TYR A 230 16.93 9.28 -10.42
CA TYR A 230 15.83 9.80 -11.24
C TYR A 230 14.60 8.88 -11.20
N ARG A 231 14.81 7.57 -11.25
CA ARG A 231 13.74 6.57 -11.07
C ARG A 231 13.03 6.73 -9.72
N ASN A 232 13.77 6.90 -8.64
CA ASN A 232 13.18 7.13 -7.31
C ASN A 232 12.40 8.45 -7.24
N GLN A 233 12.89 9.52 -7.87
CA GLN A 233 12.12 10.78 -7.97
C GLN A 233 10.82 10.57 -8.76
N GLY A 234 10.87 9.89 -9.91
CA GLY A 234 9.67 9.54 -10.68
C GLY A 234 8.64 8.77 -9.86
N ALA A 235 9.10 7.86 -9.00
CA ALA A 235 8.23 7.12 -8.09
C ALA A 235 7.61 8.04 -7.00
N ILE A 236 8.36 9.00 -6.45
CA ILE A 236 7.82 10.00 -5.52
C ILE A 236 6.73 10.86 -6.19
N PHE A 237 6.98 11.34 -7.42
CA PHE A 237 5.98 12.12 -8.17
C PHE A 237 4.76 11.29 -8.57
N THR A 238 4.94 9.98 -8.80
CA THR A 238 3.83 9.06 -9.02
C THR A 238 2.94 8.98 -7.78
N ASP A 239 3.52 8.83 -6.59
CA ASP A 239 2.78 8.77 -5.33
C ASP A 239 2.06 10.09 -5.02
N LEU A 240 2.62 11.24 -5.44
CA LEU A 240 2.00 12.56 -5.32
C LEU A 240 0.85 12.80 -6.34
N GLY A 241 0.66 11.91 -7.31
CA GLY A 241 -0.30 12.08 -8.41
C GLY A 241 0.15 13.05 -9.51
N GLU A 242 1.39 13.54 -9.45
CA GLU A 242 2.00 14.45 -10.43
C GLU A 242 2.54 13.65 -11.63
N PHE A 243 1.64 13.00 -12.37
CA PHE A 243 1.98 12.03 -13.40
C PHE A 243 2.78 12.57 -14.60
N GLY A 244 2.78 13.88 -14.83
CA GLY A 244 3.58 14.50 -15.89
C GLY A 244 5.06 14.58 -15.51
N GLU A 245 5.34 14.99 -14.28
CA GLU A 245 6.69 15.02 -13.71
C GLU A 245 7.25 13.61 -13.54
N ALA A 246 6.42 12.68 -13.06
CA ALA A 246 6.79 11.27 -12.96
C ALA A 246 7.27 10.69 -14.30
N GLU A 247 6.52 10.94 -15.38
CA GLU A 247 6.87 10.48 -16.74
C GLU A 247 8.22 11.04 -17.17
N ARG A 248 8.44 12.36 -17.00
CA ARG A 248 9.71 13.01 -17.33
C ARG A 248 10.90 12.39 -16.57
N TYR A 249 10.75 12.17 -15.28
CA TYR A 249 11.81 11.58 -14.46
C TYR A 249 12.14 10.13 -14.84
N PHE A 250 11.13 9.34 -15.20
CA PHE A 250 11.36 7.99 -15.72
C PHE A 250 12.00 8.01 -17.11
N GLU A 251 11.65 8.97 -17.98
CA GLU A 251 12.29 9.14 -19.28
C GLU A 251 13.77 9.54 -19.15
N ASP A 252 14.09 10.46 -18.24
CA ASP A 252 15.48 10.84 -17.92
C ASP A 252 16.28 9.64 -17.40
N ALA A 253 15.71 8.87 -16.48
CA ALA A 253 16.31 7.63 -16.00
C ALA A 253 16.54 6.63 -17.14
N LEU A 254 15.55 6.47 -18.03
CA LEU A 254 15.61 5.55 -19.16
C LEU A 254 16.70 5.96 -20.16
N GLN A 255 16.85 7.26 -20.39
CA GLN A 255 17.88 7.77 -21.28
C GLN A 255 19.28 7.46 -20.74
N ILE A 256 19.51 7.63 -19.43
CA ILE A 256 20.77 7.25 -18.79
C ILE A 256 20.97 5.74 -18.85
N ALA A 257 19.94 4.93 -18.58
CA ALA A 257 20.02 3.47 -18.66
C ALA A 257 20.42 2.99 -20.07
N LYS A 258 19.92 3.67 -21.12
CA LYS A 258 20.32 3.42 -22.52
C LYS A 258 21.76 3.81 -22.80
N THR A 259 22.24 4.96 -22.30
CA THR A 259 23.63 5.40 -22.56
C THR A 259 24.66 4.47 -21.92
N ILE A 260 24.37 3.94 -20.73
CA ILE A 260 25.22 2.93 -20.07
C ILE A 260 24.94 1.49 -20.54
N ASN A 261 23.98 1.31 -21.46
CA ASN A 261 23.53 0.02 -21.96
C ASN A 261 23.14 -0.99 -20.86
N SER A 262 22.53 -0.50 -19.77
CA SER A 262 22.09 -1.35 -18.66
C SER A 262 20.70 -1.92 -18.94
N ARG A 263 20.68 -3.19 -19.39
CA ARG A 263 19.43 -3.94 -19.64
C ARG A 263 18.57 -4.04 -18.37
N VAL A 264 19.20 -4.28 -17.23
CA VAL A 264 18.51 -4.36 -15.94
C VAL A 264 17.78 -3.06 -15.60
N GLU A 265 18.48 -1.91 -15.64
CA GLU A 265 17.86 -0.61 -15.34
C GLU A 265 16.72 -0.29 -16.31
N MET A 266 16.90 -0.58 -17.60
CA MET A 266 15.84 -0.42 -18.61
C MET A 266 14.59 -1.23 -18.25
N ALA A 267 14.73 -2.50 -17.85
CA ALA A 267 13.60 -3.35 -17.48
C ALA A 267 12.86 -2.88 -16.22
N ILE A 268 13.59 -2.34 -15.24
CA ILE A 268 13.00 -1.77 -14.02
C ILE A 268 12.23 -0.49 -14.37
N ILE A 269 12.82 0.40 -15.16
CA ILE A 269 12.20 1.68 -15.54
C ILE A 269 10.97 1.46 -16.42
N TYR A 270 11.00 0.50 -17.36
CA TYR A 270 9.83 0.12 -18.11
C TYR A 270 8.70 -0.45 -17.23
N GLY A 271 9.05 -1.19 -16.17
CA GLY A 271 8.08 -1.60 -15.15
C GLY A 271 7.44 -0.41 -14.42
N HIS A 272 8.23 0.60 -14.04
CA HIS A 272 7.70 1.83 -13.44
C HIS A 272 6.81 2.63 -14.40
N LEU A 273 7.20 2.77 -15.67
CA LEU A 273 6.37 3.40 -16.69
C LEU A 273 5.05 2.64 -16.91
N THR A 274 5.09 1.31 -16.89
CA THR A 274 3.89 0.46 -16.95
C THR A 274 2.95 0.79 -15.80
N GLY A 275 3.45 0.81 -14.55
CA GLY A 275 2.68 1.18 -13.37
C GLY A 275 2.12 2.61 -13.45
N LEU A 276 2.91 3.56 -13.93
CA LEU A 276 2.46 4.94 -14.13
C LEU A 276 1.30 5.04 -15.14
N PHE A 277 1.40 4.36 -16.28
CA PHE A 277 0.35 4.38 -17.30
C PHE A 277 -0.90 3.59 -16.88
N LEU A 278 -0.75 2.56 -16.04
CA LEU A 278 -1.85 1.90 -15.35
C LEU A 278 -2.63 2.89 -14.48
N LEU A 279 -1.94 3.64 -13.63
CA LEU A 279 -2.57 4.66 -12.76
C LEU A 279 -3.26 5.78 -13.57
N LYS A 280 -2.72 6.12 -14.75
CA LYS A 280 -3.33 7.08 -15.69
C LYS A 280 -4.52 6.50 -16.47
N GLY A 281 -4.82 5.19 -16.34
CA GLY A 281 -5.85 4.49 -17.12
C GLY A 281 -5.52 4.34 -18.61
N LYS A 282 -4.25 4.46 -19.00
CA LYS A 282 -3.77 4.37 -20.39
C LYS A 282 -3.24 2.96 -20.68
N TYR A 283 -4.12 1.97 -20.63
CA TYR A 283 -3.77 0.55 -20.73
C TYR A 283 -2.95 0.17 -21.97
N PRO A 284 -3.22 0.67 -23.19
CA PRO A 284 -2.41 0.31 -24.37
C PRO A 284 -0.95 0.80 -24.28
N ARG A 285 -0.71 1.93 -23.62
CA ARG A 285 0.67 2.41 -23.36
C ARG A 285 1.34 1.59 -22.28
N ALA A 286 0.59 1.23 -21.23
CA ALA A 286 1.12 0.36 -20.18
C ALA A 286 1.57 -0.99 -20.78
N ASP A 287 0.76 -1.56 -21.68
CA ASP A 287 1.06 -2.82 -22.36
C ASP A 287 2.33 -2.75 -23.22
N ASP A 288 2.51 -1.68 -24.02
CA ASP A 288 3.74 -1.48 -24.82
C ASP A 288 5.02 -1.38 -23.96
N TYR A 289 4.95 -0.71 -22.80
CA TYR A 289 6.08 -0.68 -21.87
C TYR A 289 6.29 -2.02 -21.16
N LEU A 290 5.23 -2.74 -20.86
CA LEU A 290 5.29 -4.05 -20.24
C LEU A 290 5.93 -5.07 -21.18
N ASP A 291 5.59 -5.06 -22.46
CA ASP A 291 6.22 -5.91 -23.46
C ASP A 291 7.71 -5.62 -23.61
N LYS A 292 8.10 -4.34 -23.56
CA LYS A 292 9.52 -3.95 -23.52
C LYS A 292 10.21 -4.47 -22.26
N ALA A 293 9.59 -4.36 -21.09
CA ALA A 293 10.14 -4.88 -19.84
C ALA A 293 10.32 -6.41 -19.89
N ARG A 294 9.29 -7.12 -20.35
CA ARG A 294 9.25 -8.58 -20.48
C ARG A 294 10.28 -9.12 -21.45
N ALA A 295 10.40 -8.51 -22.63
CA ALA A 295 11.41 -8.90 -23.62
C ALA A 295 12.83 -8.83 -23.03
N ILE A 296 13.10 -7.80 -22.22
CA ILE A 296 14.37 -7.69 -21.50
C ILE A 296 14.46 -8.76 -20.41
N ARG A 297 13.44 -8.90 -19.55
CA ARG A 297 13.44 -9.86 -18.42
C ARG A 297 13.62 -11.31 -18.85
N MET A 298 13.00 -11.70 -19.97
CA MET A 298 13.22 -13.00 -20.60
C MET A 298 14.65 -13.15 -21.12
N GLU A 299 15.19 -12.12 -21.78
CA GLU A 299 16.59 -12.10 -22.20
C GLU A 299 17.51 -12.27 -20.97
N ILE A 300 17.21 -11.57 -19.87
CA ILE A 300 18.04 -11.54 -18.65
C ILE A 300 17.79 -12.69 -17.65
N GLY A 301 16.85 -13.60 -17.94
CA GLY A 301 16.51 -14.70 -17.02
C GLY A 301 16.03 -14.23 -15.63
N ASP A 302 15.44 -13.03 -15.53
CA ASP A 302 14.95 -12.47 -14.27
C ASP A 302 13.59 -13.07 -13.88
N LYS A 303 13.64 -14.22 -13.18
CA LYS A 303 12.45 -14.97 -12.74
C LYS A 303 11.54 -14.17 -11.78
N PRO A 304 12.06 -13.46 -10.76
CA PRO A 304 11.24 -12.55 -9.95
C PRO A 304 10.58 -11.46 -10.79
N GLY A 305 11.31 -10.85 -11.74
CA GLY A 305 10.77 -9.85 -12.64
C GLY A 305 9.69 -10.40 -13.57
N GLU A 306 9.84 -11.62 -14.09
CA GLU A 306 8.85 -12.33 -14.91
C GLU A 306 7.54 -12.58 -14.12
N ALA A 307 7.67 -12.97 -12.85
CA ALA A 307 6.50 -13.11 -11.96
C ALA A 307 5.80 -11.75 -11.74
N GLY A 308 6.56 -10.67 -11.57
CA GLY A 308 6.03 -9.31 -11.47
C GLY A 308 5.34 -8.83 -12.75
N ASP A 309 5.85 -9.18 -13.93
CA ASP A 309 5.19 -8.89 -15.21
C ASP A 309 3.83 -9.59 -15.33
N HIS A 310 3.76 -10.84 -14.88
CA HIS A 310 2.49 -11.56 -14.82
C HIS A 310 1.50 -10.93 -13.83
N GLN A 311 1.96 -10.37 -12.71
CA GLN A 311 1.08 -9.59 -11.82
C GLN A 311 0.56 -8.33 -12.54
N LEU A 312 1.43 -7.59 -13.23
CA LEU A 312 1.04 -6.38 -13.98
C LEU A 312 0.05 -6.70 -15.11
N LEU A 313 0.27 -7.78 -15.87
CA LEU A 313 -0.68 -8.27 -16.88
C LEU A 313 -2.01 -8.67 -16.24
N GLY A 314 -1.97 -9.32 -15.08
CA GLY A 314 -3.15 -9.64 -14.29
C GLY A 314 -3.95 -8.38 -13.94
N CYS A 315 -3.27 -7.33 -13.46
CA CYS A 315 -3.89 -6.04 -13.16
C CYS A 315 -4.45 -5.33 -14.41
N ILE A 316 -3.70 -5.28 -15.52
CA ILE A 316 -4.18 -4.71 -16.80
C ILE A 316 -5.44 -5.44 -17.25
N SER A 317 -5.39 -6.77 -17.28
CA SER A 317 -6.50 -7.62 -17.74
C SER A 317 -7.72 -7.43 -16.85
N TYR A 318 -7.51 -7.34 -15.52
CA TYR A 318 -8.56 -7.07 -14.55
C TYR A 318 -9.27 -5.73 -14.80
N GLU A 319 -8.49 -4.66 -14.97
CA GLU A 319 -9.00 -3.32 -15.24
C GLU A 319 -9.71 -3.21 -16.61
N CYS A 320 -9.28 -4.02 -17.60
CA CYS A 320 -9.93 -4.14 -18.90
C CYS A 320 -11.18 -5.06 -18.90
N GLY A 321 -11.53 -5.69 -17.77
CA GLY A 321 -12.64 -6.65 -17.67
C GLY A 321 -12.33 -8.04 -18.26
N LEU A 322 -11.08 -8.31 -18.65
CA LEU A 322 -10.58 -9.59 -19.14
C LEU A 322 -10.21 -10.49 -17.96
N TYR A 323 -11.29 -10.97 -17.39
CA TYR A 323 -11.39 -11.51 -16.06
C TYR A 323 -10.82 -12.93 -15.90
N ASP A 324 -10.94 -13.76 -16.92
CA ASP A 324 -10.35 -15.11 -16.94
C ASP A 324 -8.84 -15.04 -17.23
N GLU A 325 -8.43 -14.17 -18.13
CA GLU A 325 -7.02 -13.90 -18.43
C GLU A 325 -6.27 -13.36 -17.20
N ALA A 326 -6.87 -12.42 -16.47
CA ALA A 326 -6.31 -11.89 -15.22
C ALA A 326 -5.99 -13.01 -14.22
N GLN A 327 -6.92 -13.95 -14.04
CA GLN A 327 -6.76 -15.10 -13.15
C GLN A 327 -5.62 -16.02 -13.62
N GLU A 328 -5.51 -16.27 -14.92
CA GLU A 328 -4.43 -17.09 -15.48
C GLU A 328 -3.06 -16.44 -15.23
N TYR A 329 -2.95 -15.12 -15.41
CA TYR A 329 -1.72 -14.40 -15.15
C TYR A 329 -1.32 -14.41 -13.67
N PHE A 330 -2.24 -14.18 -12.74
CA PHE A 330 -1.94 -14.28 -11.31
C PHE A 330 -1.50 -15.70 -10.90
N LYS A 331 -2.09 -16.75 -11.50
CA LYS A 331 -1.66 -18.14 -11.28
C LYS A 331 -0.27 -18.44 -11.85
N LYS A 332 0.07 -17.90 -13.03
CA LYS A 332 1.42 -18.01 -13.60
C LYS A 332 2.46 -17.35 -12.70
N SER A 333 2.17 -16.13 -12.21
CA SER A 333 3.03 -15.44 -11.24
C SER A 333 3.25 -16.27 -9.98
N LEU A 334 2.16 -16.78 -9.38
CA LEU A 334 2.21 -17.62 -8.18
C LEU A 334 3.09 -18.87 -8.39
N THR A 335 2.96 -19.53 -9.55
CA THR A 335 3.74 -20.73 -9.87
C THR A 335 5.24 -20.42 -9.89
N ILE A 336 5.64 -19.35 -10.59
CA ILE A 336 7.05 -18.93 -10.66
C ILE A 336 7.58 -18.59 -9.25
N LEU A 337 6.81 -17.83 -8.46
CA LEU A 337 7.20 -17.41 -7.11
C LEU A 337 7.35 -18.58 -6.14
N THR A 338 6.49 -19.59 -6.27
CA THR A 338 6.56 -20.84 -5.51
C THR A 338 7.81 -21.65 -5.89
N GLU A 339 8.10 -21.77 -7.20
CA GLU A 339 9.28 -22.48 -7.70
C GLU A 339 10.59 -21.86 -7.23
N ILE A 340 10.66 -20.52 -7.15
CA ILE A 340 11.85 -19.83 -6.64
C ILE A 340 11.83 -19.68 -5.12
N GLY A 341 10.76 -20.05 -4.41
CA GLY A 341 10.67 -19.91 -2.94
C GLY A 341 10.65 -18.46 -2.45
N HIS A 342 10.07 -17.54 -3.22
CA HIS A 342 9.99 -16.12 -2.88
C HIS A 342 8.68 -15.80 -2.15
N ASN A 343 8.66 -16.09 -0.86
CA ASN A 343 7.46 -16.09 0.00
C ASN A 343 6.70 -14.74 0.02
N SER A 344 7.40 -13.60 -0.01
CA SER A 344 6.75 -12.28 0.01
C SER A 344 5.95 -12.01 -1.27
N GLY A 345 6.52 -12.39 -2.41
CA GLY A 345 5.83 -12.30 -3.70
C GLY A 345 4.66 -13.28 -3.80
N GLU A 346 4.81 -14.49 -3.25
CA GLU A 346 3.74 -15.49 -3.17
C GLU A 346 2.51 -14.93 -2.41
N ALA A 347 2.76 -14.30 -1.25
CA ALA A 347 1.70 -13.65 -0.46
C ALA A 347 0.96 -12.56 -1.24
N ILE A 348 1.70 -11.73 -2.00
CA ILE A 348 1.12 -10.70 -2.88
C ILE A 348 0.27 -11.33 -4.00
N SER A 349 0.75 -12.42 -4.62
CA SER A 349 -0.02 -13.13 -5.65
C SER A 349 -1.31 -13.76 -5.10
N TYR A 350 -1.28 -14.30 -3.87
CA TYR A 350 -2.50 -14.75 -3.19
C TYR A 350 -3.49 -13.61 -2.91
N ALA A 351 -2.98 -12.42 -2.56
CA ALA A 351 -3.81 -11.23 -2.39
C ALA A 351 -4.56 -10.84 -3.67
N HIS A 352 -3.85 -10.79 -4.81
CA HIS A 352 -4.47 -10.48 -6.09
C HIS A 352 -5.51 -11.53 -6.51
N LEU A 353 -5.23 -12.82 -6.28
CA LEU A 353 -6.22 -13.88 -6.51
C LEU A 353 -7.45 -13.72 -5.61
N THR A 354 -7.26 -13.32 -4.35
CA THR A 354 -8.35 -13.04 -3.41
C THR A 354 -9.26 -11.94 -3.95
N GLN A 355 -8.69 -10.78 -4.32
CA GLN A 355 -9.42 -9.67 -4.94
C GLN A 355 -10.17 -10.10 -6.20
N ARG A 356 -9.54 -10.98 -7.00
CA ARG A 356 -10.14 -11.47 -8.22
C ARG A 356 -11.37 -12.34 -7.95
N PHE A 357 -11.24 -13.35 -7.10
CA PHE A 357 -12.36 -14.23 -6.77
C PHE A 357 -13.47 -13.50 -6.01
N HIS A 358 -13.11 -12.45 -5.24
CA HIS A 358 -14.06 -11.50 -4.66
C HIS A 358 -14.91 -10.81 -5.73
N SER A 359 -14.29 -10.21 -6.75
CA SER A 359 -14.99 -9.52 -7.83
C SER A 359 -15.92 -10.44 -8.65
N LEU A 360 -15.58 -11.74 -8.73
CA LEU A 360 -16.41 -12.78 -9.34
C LEU A 360 -17.53 -13.31 -8.43
N ARG A 361 -17.65 -12.81 -7.19
CA ARG A 361 -18.57 -13.32 -6.17
C ARG A 361 -18.36 -14.81 -5.82
N LYS A 362 -17.14 -15.32 -6.02
CA LYS A 362 -16.71 -16.68 -5.62
C LYS A 362 -16.03 -16.62 -4.26
N TYR A 363 -16.81 -16.30 -3.23
CA TYR A 363 -16.30 -15.93 -1.91
C TYR A 363 -15.54 -17.07 -1.21
N ASP A 364 -16.01 -18.31 -1.31
CA ASP A 364 -15.34 -19.48 -0.69
C ASP A 364 -13.90 -19.67 -1.19
N VAL A 365 -13.69 -19.48 -2.50
CA VAL A 365 -12.37 -19.60 -3.15
C VAL A 365 -11.49 -18.41 -2.79
N ALA A 366 -12.08 -17.22 -2.70
CA ALA A 366 -11.36 -16.02 -2.28
C ALA A 366 -10.90 -16.12 -0.82
N GLU A 367 -11.70 -16.71 0.07
CA GLU A 367 -11.33 -16.94 1.47
C GLU A 367 -10.15 -17.92 1.61
N ASP A 368 -10.09 -18.99 0.81
CA ASP A 368 -8.95 -19.92 0.82
C ASP A 368 -7.64 -19.22 0.43
N TYR A 369 -7.66 -18.43 -0.65
CA TYR A 369 -6.48 -17.65 -1.06
C TYR A 369 -6.12 -16.57 -0.05
N PHE A 370 -7.11 -15.96 0.59
CA PHE A 370 -6.89 -14.98 1.65
C PHE A 370 -6.20 -15.60 2.85
N GLN A 371 -6.67 -16.77 3.31
CA GLN A 371 -6.07 -17.49 4.44
C GLN A 371 -4.61 -17.84 4.14
N LYS A 372 -4.29 -18.24 2.90
CA LYS A 372 -2.92 -18.50 2.44
C LYS A 372 -2.05 -17.24 2.44
N ALA A 373 -2.58 -16.11 1.94
CA ALA A 373 -1.87 -14.83 1.99
C ALA A 373 -1.55 -14.43 3.44
N LEU A 374 -2.53 -14.51 4.33
CA LEU A 374 -2.39 -14.14 5.73
C LEU A 374 -1.46 -15.07 6.51
N SER A 375 -1.59 -16.39 6.33
CA SER A 375 -0.71 -17.36 6.98
C SER A 375 0.74 -17.14 6.59
N LEU A 376 0.98 -16.92 5.29
CA LEU A 376 2.33 -16.70 4.78
C LEU A 376 2.88 -15.35 5.25
N SER A 377 2.06 -14.29 5.26
CA SER A 377 2.43 -12.97 5.79
C SER A 377 2.84 -13.02 7.27
N ARG A 378 2.11 -13.80 8.08
CA ARG A 378 2.42 -14.00 9.50
C ARG A 378 3.69 -14.82 9.71
N GLU A 379 3.92 -15.84 8.88
CA GLU A 379 5.14 -16.65 8.94
C GLU A 379 6.39 -15.82 8.63
N ILE A 380 6.32 -14.98 7.60
CA ILE A 380 7.43 -14.12 7.21
C ILE A 380 7.55 -12.90 8.13
N GLY A 381 6.50 -12.49 8.83
CA GLY A 381 6.49 -11.27 9.64
C GLY A 381 6.38 -10.00 8.81
N LEU A 382 5.85 -10.11 7.58
CA LEU A 382 5.44 -8.93 6.82
C LEU A 382 4.21 -8.33 7.48
N ASN A 383 4.28 -7.04 7.78
CA ASN A 383 3.10 -6.20 7.90
C ASN A 383 2.58 -5.87 6.49
N LEU A 384 2.19 -6.89 5.70
CA LEU A 384 1.28 -6.63 4.58
C LEU A 384 0.02 -6.08 5.25
N GLU A 385 -0.29 -4.80 5.04
CA GLU A 385 -1.31 -4.02 5.75
C GLU A 385 -2.45 -4.91 6.27
N GLU A 386 -2.28 -5.47 7.47
CA GLU A 386 -3.20 -6.51 7.97
C GLU A 386 -4.60 -5.91 8.05
N ASP A 387 -4.67 -4.60 8.32
CA ASP A 387 -5.86 -3.76 8.33
C ASP A 387 -6.55 -3.67 6.96
N GLN A 388 -5.79 -3.62 5.85
CA GLN A 388 -6.32 -3.55 4.48
C GLN A 388 -6.82 -4.92 4.01
N PHE A 389 -6.09 -5.99 4.37
CA PHE A 389 -6.53 -7.37 4.18
C PHE A 389 -7.76 -7.72 5.04
N LEU A 390 -7.82 -7.26 6.30
CA LEU A 390 -8.98 -7.38 7.17
C LEU A 390 -10.19 -6.60 6.61
N LEU A 391 -9.97 -5.44 5.98
CA LEU A 391 -11.00 -4.69 5.26
C LEU A 391 -11.55 -5.49 4.06
N GLU A 392 -10.68 -6.17 3.29
CA GLU A 392 -11.10 -7.07 2.20
C GLU A 392 -11.87 -8.29 2.71
N LEU A 393 -11.45 -8.89 3.83
CA LEU A 393 -12.20 -9.93 4.55
C LEU A 393 -13.60 -9.44 4.95
N THR A 394 -13.76 -8.13 5.18
CA THR A 394 -15.03 -7.46 5.53
C THR A 394 -15.91 -7.28 4.30
N LEU A 395 -15.32 -6.95 3.14
CA LEU A 395 -16.00 -6.90 1.84
C LEU A 395 -16.34 -8.29 1.27
N LEU A 396 -15.57 -9.33 1.62
CA LEU A 396 -15.67 -10.72 1.15
C LEU A 396 -16.93 -11.46 1.58
N ASN A 397 -17.55 -11.06 2.69
CA ASN A 397 -18.66 -11.81 3.25
C ASN A 397 -19.97 -11.02 3.13
N LYS A 398 -20.47 -10.81 1.90
CA LYS A 398 -21.77 -10.18 1.62
C LYS A 398 -22.99 -10.97 2.14
N ALA A 399 -22.77 -12.15 2.72
CA ALA A 399 -23.81 -12.92 3.40
C ALA A 399 -23.94 -12.57 4.90
N ASN A 400 -22.96 -11.88 5.50
CA ASN A 400 -22.91 -11.69 6.96
C ASN A 400 -22.67 -10.21 7.28
N VAL A 401 -23.67 -9.52 7.83
CA VAL A 401 -23.47 -8.14 8.34
C VAL A 401 -22.63 -8.22 9.60
N ARG A 402 -21.43 -7.66 9.57
CA ARG A 402 -20.53 -7.58 10.73
C ARG A 402 -20.77 -6.28 11.49
N PHE A 403 -21.06 -6.39 12.78
CA PHE A 403 -21.16 -5.26 13.69
C PHE A 403 -19.93 -5.20 14.59
N TRP A 404 -19.34 -4.02 14.70
CA TRP A 404 -18.25 -3.75 15.62
C TRP A 404 -18.81 -3.09 16.87
N VAL A 405 -18.85 -3.80 18.00
CA VAL A 405 -19.31 -3.23 19.27
C VAL A 405 -18.11 -2.76 20.08
N HIS A 406 -17.97 -1.44 20.25
CA HIS A 406 -16.89 -0.84 21.02
C HIS A 406 -17.21 -0.83 22.53
N LYS A 407 -16.28 -1.32 23.36
CA LYS A 407 -16.32 -1.12 24.82
C LYS A 407 -15.64 0.21 25.17
N ALA A 408 -16.40 1.16 25.71
CA ALA A 408 -15.87 2.41 26.22
C ALA A 408 -15.08 2.20 27.53
N ALA A 409 -13.87 1.62 27.44
CA ALA A 409 -13.00 1.41 28.59
C ALA A 409 -11.51 1.59 28.28
N GLY A 410 -11.16 2.50 27.37
CA GLY A 410 -9.76 2.94 27.13
C GLY A 410 -8.79 1.89 26.57
N VAL A 411 -9.22 0.65 26.36
CA VAL A 411 -8.47 -0.40 25.68
C VAL A 411 -9.43 -1.07 24.68
N ALA A 412 -9.14 -0.91 23.38
CA ALA A 412 -9.96 -1.50 22.33
C ALA A 412 -9.90 -3.04 22.40
N ARG A 413 -10.99 -3.66 22.84
CA ARG A 413 -11.23 -5.11 22.67
C ARG A 413 -12.28 -5.28 21.60
N PHE A 414 -11.88 -5.82 20.46
CA PHE A 414 -12.76 -6.16 19.36
C PHE A 414 -13.24 -7.60 19.53
N SER A 415 -14.57 -7.81 19.51
CA SER A 415 -15.17 -9.14 19.46
C SER A 415 -15.78 -9.37 18.08
N LYS A 416 -15.32 -10.41 17.37
CA LYS A 416 -15.88 -10.87 16.10
C LYS A 416 -17.09 -11.76 16.41
N GLU A 417 -18.26 -11.39 15.91
CA GLU A 417 -19.47 -12.22 15.93
C GLU A 417 -19.93 -12.42 14.49
N GLU A 418 -20.21 -13.66 14.12
CA GLU A 418 -20.60 -14.05 12.76
C GLU A 418 -22.11 -14.29 12.74
N VAL A 419 -22.83 -13.37 12.09
CA VAL A 419 -24.28 -13.47 11.93
C VAL A 419 -24.56 -13.91 10.49
N SER A 420 -24.99 -15.16 10.33
CA SER A 420 -25.46 -15.68 9.04
C SER A 420 -26.73 -14.97 8.59
N LEU A 421 -26.74 -14.35 7.41
CA LEU A 421 -27.97 -13.99 6.68
C LEU A 421 -28.34 -15.09 5.67
N ASP A 422 -28.23 -16.37 6.05
CA ASP A 422 -28.77 -17.46 5.24
C ASP A 422 -30.23 -17.20 4.86
N LYS A 423 -30.64 -17.71 3.68
CA LYS A 423 -31.97 -17.56 3.07
C LYS A 423 -33.04 -17.41 4.14
N ASN A 424 -33.58 -16.21 4.25
CA ASN A 424 -34.48 -15.85 5.33
C ASN A 424 -35.81 -16.60 5.15
N ALA A 425 -35.96 -17.73 5.84
CA ALA A 425 -37.21 -18.50 5.91
C ALA A 425 -38.38 -17.65 6.47
N LEU A 426 -38.08 -16.49 7.06
CA LEU A 426 -39.03 -15.56 7.64
C LEU A 426 -39.38 -14.33 6.79
N THR A 427 -38.65 -14.00 5.71
CA THR A 427 -38.94 -12.80 4.89
C THR A 427 -39.07 -13.04 3.38
N GLY A 428 -38.64 -14.20 2.86
CA GLY A 428 -38.83 -14.56 1.45
C GLY A 428 -38.08 -13.69 0.42
N LEU A 429 -37.15 -12.83 0.84
CA LEU A 429 -36.31 -12.02 -0.05
C LEU A 429 -34.86 -12.52 -0.01
N VAL A 430 -34.21 -12.46 -1.17
CA VAL A 430 -32.83 -11.97 -1.46
C VAL A 430 -32.41 -12.52 -2.84
N PRO A 431 -32.01 -11.65 -3.80
CA PRO A 431 -30.63 -11.20 -3.86
C PRO A 431 -30.50 -9.68 -3.92
N ASP A 432 -29.51 -9.17 -3.19
CA ASP A 432 -28.98 -7.80 -3.20
C ASP A 432 -29.54 -6.84 -2.13
N LEU A 433 -28.94 -6.90 -0.94
CA LEU A 433 -29.12 -5.92 0.14
C LEU A 433 -28.74 -4.51 -0.33
N ASP A 434 -27.75 -4.37 -1.21
CA ASP A 434 -27.34 -3.08 -1.77
C ASP A 434 -28.46 -2.54 -2.67
N GLU A 435 -29.09 -3.40 -3.48
CA GLU A 435 -30.25 -3.02 -4.31
C GLU A 435 -31.46 -2.65 -3.45
N PHE A 436 -31.74 -3.41 -2.38
CA PHE A 436 -32.80 -3.09 -1.43
C PHE A 436 -32.57 -1.74 -0.75
N LEU A 437 -31.38 -1.52 -0.18
CA LEU A 437 -31.03 -0.27 0.50
C LEU A 437 -31.07 0.91 -0.49
N ARG A 438 -30.45 0.74 -1.66
CA ARG A 438 -30.47 1.75 -2.72
C ARG A 438 -31.90 2.10 -3.13
N LYS A 439 -32.75 1.13 -3.48
CA LYS A 439 -34.15 1.41 -3.87
C LYS A 439 -34.98 1.97 -2.71
N SER A 440 -34.65 1.59 -1.48
CA SER A 440 -35.39 2.01 -0.29
C SER A 440 -35.14 3.46 0.07
N PHE A 441 -33.92 3.96 -0.17
CA PHE A 441 -33.45 5.28 0.26
C PHE A 441 -33.10 6.25 -0.90
N SER A 442 -33.14 5.83 -2.16
CA SER A 442 -32.83 6.69 -3.33
C SER A 442 -33.99 7.56 -3.84
N ASP A 443 -35.24 7.28 -3.42
CA ASP A 443 -36.44 7.97 -3.92
C ASP A 443 -37.15 8.74 -2.79
N PRO A 444 -36.94 10.06 -2.66
CA PRO A 444 -37.50 10.88 -1.58
C PRO A 444 -39.02 11.10 -1.69
N SER A 445 -39.66 10.66 -2.79
CA SER A 445 -41.11 10.79 -3.00
C SER A 445 -41.94 9.65 -2.40
N LYS A 446 -41.28 8.60 -1.91
CA LYS A 446 -41.94 7.42 -1.32
C LYS A 446 -41.82 7.47 0.19
N ASP A 447 -42.95 7.36 0.88
CA ASP A 447 -42.99 7.34 2.34
C ASP A 447 -42.10 6.20 2.88
N ILE A 448 -41.11 6.57 3.69
CA ILE A 448 -40.03 5.71 4.17
C ILE A 448 -40.36 5.17 5.58
N THR A 449 -41.39 5.73 6.22
CA THR A 449 -41.50 5.73 7.69
C THR A 449 -42.21 4.52 8.28
N GLU A 450 -43.29 4.00 7.68
CA GLU A 450 -44.10 2.96 8.34
C GLU A 450 -43.62 1.50 8.13
N THR A 451 -42.91 1.18 7.04
CA THR A 451 -42.55 -0.22 6.72
C THR A 451 -41.06 -0.49 6.55
N LYS A 452 -40.25 0.51 6.20
CA LYS A 452 -38.83 0.31 5.87
C LYS A 452 -37.90 0.43 7.08
N LEU A 453 -38.13 1.38 7.98
CA LEU A 453 -37.30 1.54 9.19
C LEU A 453 -37.36 0.31 10.13
N PRO A 454 -38.54 -0.27 10.43
CA PRO A 454 -38.62 -1.49 11.23
C PRO A 454 -37.98 -2.71 10.53
N LEU A 455 -38.09 -2.77 9.20
CA LEU A 455 -37.49 -3.84 8.41
C LEU A 455 -35.96 -3.73 8.41
N CYS A 456 -35.41 -2.53 8.24
CA CYS A 456 -33.98 -2.28 8.36
C CYS A 456 -33.48 -2.59 9.79
N TYR A 457 -34.22 -2.21 10.83
CA TYR A 457 -33.87 -2.61 12.20
C TYR A 457 -33.82 -4.14 12.34
N LYS A 458 -34.83 -4.85 11.82
CA LYS A 458 -34.91 -6.32 11.88
C LYS A 458 -33.76 -7.00 11.13
N ILE A 459 -33.31 -6.43 10.01
CA ILE A 459 -32.21 -6.98 9.19
C ILE A 459 -30.85 -6.66 9.79
N ILE A 460 -30.68 -5.43 10.30
CA ILE A 460 -29.39 -4.86 10.67
C ILE A 460 -29.20 -4.98 12.19
N ILE A 461 -30.05 -4.35 13.00
CA ILE A 461 -29.80 -4.22 14.45
C ILE A 461 -30.25 -5.46 15.23
N ALA A 462 -31.43 -6.02 14.93
CA ALA A 462 -32.00 -7.11 15.71
C ALA A 462 -31.09 -8.35 15.86
N PRO A 463 -30.34 -8.78 14.83
CA PRO A 463 -29.44 -9.93 14.98
C PRO A 463 -28.32 -9.71 16.01
N VAL A 464 -27.90 -8.46 16.23
CA VAL A 464 -26.79 -8.11 17.13
C VAL A 464 -27.21 -7.32 18.37
N VAL A 465 -28.50 -7.08 18.56
CA VAL A 465 -29.01 -6.24 19.66
C VAL A 465 -28.53 -6.72 21.03
N HIS A 466 -28.37 -8.04 21.21
CA HIS A 466 -27.89 -8.66 22.45
C HIS A 466 -26.40 -8.36 22.77
N LEU A 467 -25.63 -7.94 21.77
CA LEU A 467 -24.25 -7.50 21.89
C LEU A 467 -24.16 -6.01 22.24
N LEU A 468 -25.17 -5.21 21.90
CA LEU A 468 -25.23 -3.76 22.13
C LEU A 468 -25.58 -3.43 23.59
N ARG A 469 -24.75 -3.85 24.54
CA ARG A 469 -25.01 -3.68 25.98
C ARG A 469 -24.69 -2.28 26.49
N GLU A 470 -23.70 -1.63 25.89
CA GLU A 470 -23.21 -0.30 26.29
C GLU A 470 -24.17 0.83 25.86
N PRO A 471 -24.15 1.99 26.55
CA PRO A 471 -25.04 3.12 26.23
C PRO A 471 -24.65 3.85 24.94
N GLU A 472 -23.40 3.74 24.49
CA GLU A 472 -22.92 4.28 23.21
C GLU A 472 -22.51 3.14 22.28
N ILE A 473 -22.93 3.23 21.01
CA ILE A 473 -22.57 2.29 19.96
C ILE A 473 -21.87 3.05 18.83
N ILE A 474 -20.80 2.46 18.31
CA ILE A 474 -20.04 2.98 17.18
C ILE A 474 -20.32 2.10 15.97
N ILE A 475 -20.78 2.70 14.88
CA ILE A 475 -21.17 2.02 13.66
C ILE A 475 -20.17 2.42 12.57
N VAL A 476 -19.52 1.41 11.97
CA VAL A 476 -18.66 1.57 10.80
C VAL A 476 -19.37 0.90 9.63
N PRO A 477 -20.22 1.63 8.89
CA PRO A 477 -21.06 1.04 7.87
C PRO A 477 -20.26 0.67 6.62
N ASP A 478 -20.65 -0.44 5.99
CA ASP A 478 -20.24 -0.76 4.62
C ASP A 478 -20.74 0.35 3.66
N PRO A 479 -20.07 0.63 2.53
CA PRO A 479 -20.51 1.63 1.57
C PRO A 479 -21.98 1.58 1.15
N CYS A 480 -22.60 0.39 1.08
CA CYS A 480 -24.02 0.29 0.74
C CYS A 480 -24.96 0.77 1.86
N MET A 481 -24.45 0.90 3.09
CA MET A 481 -25.22 1.27 4.29
C MET A 481 -25.07 2.73 4.69
N TYR A 482 -24.28 3.55 3.97
CA TYR A 482 -24.14 4.97 4.29
C TYR A 482 -25.46 5.75 4.26
N GLN A 483 -26.45 5.26 3.52
CA GLN A 483 -27.78 5.88 3.44
C GLN A 483 -28.75 5.39 4.51
N VAL A 484 -28.35 4.43 5.35
CA VAL A 484 -29.21 3.89 6.41
C VAL A 484 -29.28 4.91 7.55
N PRO A 485 -30.48 5.41 7.91
CA PRO A 485 -30.64 6.33 9.02
C PRO A 485 -30.61 5.55 10.34
N PHE A 486 -29.44 5.06 10.76
CA PHE A 486 -29.27 4.18 11.92
C PHE A 486 -29.95 4.71 13.18
N ALA A 487 -29.88 6.02 13.42
CA ALA A 487 -30.51 6.68 14.55
C ALA A 487 -32.05 6.55 14.55
N ALA A 488 -32.67 6.51 13.39
CA ALA A 488 -34.12 6.43 13.19
C ALA A 488 -34.64 5.00 12.97
N LEU A 489 -33.77 3.98 13.04
CA LEU A 489 -34.21 2.60 12.95
C LEU A 489 -35.11 2.26 14.14
N THR A 490 -36.30 1.76 13.87
CA THR A 490 -37.31 1.48 14.88
C THR A 490 -37.37 0.00 15.22
N ASP A 491 -37.41 -0.32 16.51
CA ASP A 491 -37.61 -1.69 16.96
C ASP A 491 -39.06 -2.16 16.79
N GLN A 492 -39.37 -3.39 17.23
CA GLN A 492 -40.73 -3.94 17.16
C GLN A 492 -41.73 -3.20 18.07
N GLU A 493 -41.26 -2.42 19.04
CA GLU A 493 -42.08 -1.57 19.92
C GLU A 493 -42.27 -0.16 19.35
N GLY A 494 -41.64 0.15 18.21
CA GLY A 494 -41.69 1.46 17.56
C GLY A 494 -40.71 2.49 18.12
N LYS A 495 -39.79 2.10 19.01
CA LYS A 495 -38.78 3.02 19.58
C LYS A 495 -37.61 3.16 18.63
N CYS A 496 -37.13 4.39 18.44
CA CYS A 496 -35.93 4.64 17.65
C CYS A 496 -34.67 4.17 18.38
N LEU A 497 -33.67 3.71 17.62
CA LEU A 497 -32.38 3.31 18.18
C LEU A 497 -31.71 4.46 18.95
N SER A 498 -31.89 5.72 18.51
CA SER A 498 -31.40 6.91 19.21
C SER A 498 -32.01 7.15 20.58
N GLU A 499 -33.22 6.63 20.86
CA GLU A 499 -33.87 6.75 22.17
C GLU A 499 -33.26 5.81 23.21
N THR A 500 -32.67 4.71 22.74
CA THR A 500 -32.10 3.67 23.61
C THR A 500 -30.58 3.72 23.66
N LYS A 501 -29.92 4.23 22.61
CA LYS A 501 -28.47 4.23 22.44
C LYS A 501 -27.97 5.54 21.84
N ARG A 502 -26.82 6.01 22.33
CA ARG A 502 -26.04 7.05 21.65
C ARG A 502 -25.37 6.42 20.42
N ASN A 503 -25.71 6.93 19.24
CA ASN A 503 -25.17 6.42 17.98
C ASN A 503 -24.01 7.30 17.49
N ARG A 504 -22.86 6.68 17.20
CA ARG A 504 -21.74 7.33 16.51
C ARG A 504 -21.44 6.60 15.23
N ILE A 505 -21.55 7.27 14.09
CA ILE A 505 -21.26 6.68 12.79
C ILE A 505 -19.91 7.22 12.32
N VAL A 506 -18.98 6.33 11.94
CA VAL A 506 -17.66 6.70 11.42
C VAL A 506 -17.45 6.06 10.06
N PRO A 507 -16.89 6.78 9.07
CA PRO A 507 -16.74 6.28 7.69
C PRO A 507 -15.66 5.21 7.57
N SER A 508 -14.75 5.11 8.54
CA SER A 508 -13.71 4.09 8.56
C SER A 508 -13.13 3.90 9.97
N LEU A 509 -12.45 2.77 10.19
CA LEU A 509 -11.66 2.54 11.40
C LEU A 509 -10.48 3.52 11.51
N THR A 510 -9.91 3.96 10.38
CA THR A 510 -8.87 5.00 10.36
C THR A 510 -9.39 6.31 10.93
N THR A 511 -10.59 6.74 10.53
CA THR A 511 -11.24 7.93 11.09
C THR A 511 -11.54 7.77 12.57
N LEU A 512 -11.98 6.58 13.00
CA LEU A 512 -12.18 6.28 14.41
C LEU A 512 -10.89 6.43 15.22
N LYS A 513 -9.78 5.89 14.70
CA LYS A 513 -8.47 5.99 15.34
C LYS A 513 -8.01 7.45 15.44
N VAL A 514 -8.15 8.24 14.39
CA VAL A 514 -7.84 9.69 14.41
C VAL A 514 -8.65 10.42 15.49
N ILE A 515 -9.94 10.10 15.64
CA ILE A 515 -10.80 10.67 16.69
C ILE A 515 -10.34 10.24 18.08
N GLN A 516 -9.90 8.98 18.26
CA GLN A 516 -9.41 8.46 19.53
C GLN A 516 -8.03 9.02 19.92
N ASP A 517 -7.16 9.24 18.93
CA ASP A 517 -5.82 9.81 19.12
C ASP A 517 -5.86 11.34 19.33
N SER A 518 -7.01 11.98 19.05
CA SER A 518 -7.24 13.39 19.32
C SER A 518 -7.35 13.66 20.82
N ARG A 519 -6.88 14.84 21.26
CA ARG A 519 -6.96 15.20 22.68
C ARG A 519 -8.43 15.22 23.16
N PRO A 520 -8.73 14.81 24.40
CA PRO A 520 -10.11 14.75 24.91
C PRO A 520 -10.88 16.08 24.82
N ASP A 521 -10.17 17.20 24.86
CA ASP A 521 -10.69 18.56 24.80
C ASP A 521 -10.78 19.13 23.37
N TYR A 522 -10.10 18.50 22.39
CA TYR A 522 -9.96 19.00 21.02
C TYR A 522 -11.31 19.29 20.35
N HIS A 523 -12.29 18.40 20.54
CA HIS A 523 -13.62 18.53 19.95
C HIS A 523 -14.61 19.36 20.78
N SER A 524 -14.23 19.76 22.00
CA SER A 524 -15.09 20.48 22.94
C SER A 524 -14.80 21.98 23.02
N GLN A 525 -13.59 22.42 22.69
CA GLN A 525 -13.16 23.82 22.86
C GLN A 525 -13.13 24.62 21.55
N THR A 526 -13.26 23.96 20.41
CA THR A 526 -13.06 24.56 19.08
C THR A 526 -14.36 25.04 18.43
N GLY A 527 -15.53 24.96 19.07
CA GLY A 527 -16.78 25.47 18.52
C GLY A 527 -17.33 24.65 17.34
N ALA A 528 -18.51 25.05 16.84
CA ALA A 528 -19.22 24.37 15.76
C ALA A 528 -19.62 25.34 14.65
N THR A 529 -19.71 24.85 13.41
CA THR A 529 -20.35 25.57 12.30
C THR A 529 -21.50 24.73 11.78
N ILE A 530 -22.64 25.38 11.56
CA ILE A 530 -23.88 24.72 11.18
C ILE A 530 -24.37 25.41 9.91
N LEU A 531 -24.66 24.62 8.88
CA LEU A 531 -25.15 25.12 7.60
C LEU A 531 -26.47 24.42 7.25
N GLY A 532 -27.50 25.20 6.91
CA GLY A 532 -28.81 24.68 6.56
C GLY A 532 -29.49 25.39 5.39
N ASP A 533 -30.05 24.62 4.46
CA ASP A 533 -30.82 25.09 3.31
C ASP A 533 -30.16 26.28 2.55
N PRO A 534 -28.97 26.08 1.97
CA PRO A 534 -28.28 27.14 1.23
C PRO A 534 -29.03 27.51 -0.05
N ASN A 535 -29.22 28.83 -0.27
CA ASN A 535 -29.79 29.34 -1.50
C ASN A 535 -28.71 29.45 -2.59
N VAL A 536 -28.51 28.37 -3.33
CA VAL A 536 -27.42 28.20 -4.31
C VAL A 536 -27.79 28.61 -5.74
N GLY A 537 -29.08 28.85 -6.01
CA GLY A 537 -29.60 29.07 -7.36
C GLY A 537 -29.29 27.92 -8.32
N VAL A 538 -29.06 28.24 -9.59
CA VAL A 538 -28.84 27.23 -10.64
C VAL A 538 -27.45 26.58 -10.51
N VAL A 539 -27.42 25.30 -10.16
CA VAL A 539 -26.22 24.47 -10.06
C VAL A 539 -26.05 23.56 -11.29
N LEU A 540 -24.80 23.22 -11.62
CA LEU A 540 -24.48 22.22 -12.64
C LEU A 540 -24.34 20.84 -11.98
N TYR A 541 -25.28 19.93 -12.24
CA TYR A 541 -25.29 18.58 -11.67
C TYR A 541 -25.46 17.55 -12.79
N LYS A 542 -24.50 16.61 -12.93
CA LYS A 542 -24.45 15.62 -14.02
C LYS A 542 -24.57 16.26 -15.40
N ASP A 543 -23.81 17.34 -15.63
CA ASP A 543 -23.81 18.17 -16.85
C ASP A 543 -25.17 18.81 -17.20
N ARG A 544 -26.11 18.86 -16.25
CA ARG A 544 -27.42 19.50 -16.40
C ARG A 544 -27.57 20.65 -15.43
N ARG A 545 -28.15 21.75 -15.89
CA ARG A 545 -28.54 22.86 -15.03
C ARG A 545 -29.75 22.45 -14.20
N LYS A 546 -29.62 22.51 -12.88
CA LYS A 546 -30.70 22.27 -11.91
C LYS A 546 -30.84 23.48 -11.01
N ASP A 547 -32.07 23.83 -10.68
CA ASP A 547 -32.39 24.83 -9.67
C ASP A 547 -32.99 24.08 -8.47
N PRO A 548 -32.23 23.82 -7.40
CA PRO A 548 -32.70 23.04 -6.26
C PRO A 548 -33.81 23.80 -5.54
N SER A 549 -34.93 23.13 -5.28
CA SER A 549 -36.02 23.72 -4.50
C SER A 549 -35.58 23.95 -3.05
N PRO A 550 -36.06 25.00 -2.36
CA PRO A 550 -35.78 25.20 -0.94
C PRO A 550 -36.11 23.96 -0.09
N LEU A 551 -35.36 23.76 0.99
CA LEU A 551 -35.51 22.68 1.97
C LEU A 551 -35.89 23.24 3.36
N PRO A 552 -37.17 23.62 3.58
CA PRO A 552 -37.61 24.23 4.84
C PRO A 552 -37.32 23.39 6.09
N CYS A 553 -37.28 22.06 5.96
CA CYS A 553 -36.98 21.15 7.05
C CYS A 553 -35.48 21.15 7.39
N ALA A 554 -34.62 21.24 6.37
CA ALA A 554 -33.17 21.34 6.55
C ALA A 554 -32.79 22.67 7.23
N LYS A 555 -33.47 23.76 6.84
CA LYS A 555 -33.36 25.05 7.52
C LYS A 555 -33.71 24.93 9.01
N ARG A 556 -34.87 24.34 9.33
CA ARG A 556 -35.30 24.12 10.71
C ARG A 556 -34.33 23.24 11.50
N GLU A 557 -33.80 22.18 10.89
CA GLU A 557 -32.79 21.32 11.52
C GLU A 557 -31.54 22.12 11.92
N ALA A 558 -31.01 22.95 11.03
CA ALA A 558 -29.87 23.81 11.33
C ALA A 558 -30.17 24.83 12.43
N GLU A 559 -31.37 25.42 12.44
CA GLU A 559 -31.82 26.33 13.49
C GLU A 559 -31.90 25.64 14.86
N MET A 560 -32.50 24.45 14.91
CA MET A 560 -32.60 23.65 16.14
C MET A 560 -31.22 23.23 16.68
N ILE A 561 -30.33 22.75 15.82
CA ILE A 561 -28.97 22.35 16.22
C ILE A 561 -28.17 23.58 16.65
N GLY A 562 -28.39 24.73 16.01
CA GLY A 562 -27.80 26.00 16.40
C GLY A 562 -28.18 26.42 17.81
N GLU A 563 -29.47 26.34 18.14
CA GLU A 563 -29.96 26.62 19.48
C GLU A 563 -29.36 25.67 20.52
N LEU A 564 -29.29 24.37 20.22
CA LEU A 564 -28.72 23.35 21.12
C LEU A 564 -27.22 23.57 21.40
N LEU A 565 -26.48 24.08 20.43
CA LEU A 565 -25.03 24.28 20.53
C LEU A 565 -24.65 25.73 20.90
N GLY A 566 -25.62 26.65 21.00
CA GLY A 566 -25.37 28.07 21.21
C GLY A 566 -24.63 28.73 20.04
N VAL A 567 -24.83 28.24 18.81
CA VAL A 567 -24.16 28.69 17.59
C VAL A 567 -25.19 29.23 16.60
N THR A 568 -24.95 30.41 16.03
CA THR A 568 -25.78 30.96 14.96
C THR A 568 -25.54 30.17 13.67
N PRO A 569 -26.56 29.48 13.11
CA PRO A 569 -26.39 28.72 11.88
C PRO A 569 -26.35 29.63 10.64
N LEU A 570 -25.62 29.19 9.62
CA LEU A 570 -25.66 29.78 8.29
C LEU A 570 -26.86 29.19 7.53
N VAL A 571 -27.87 30.01 7.22
CA VAL A 571 -29.07 29.55 6.50
C VAL A 571 -29.46 30.44 5.31
N GLY A 572 -30.11 29.86 4.30
CA GLY A 572 -30.67 30.60 3.16
C GLY A 572 -29.60 31.35 2.35
N GLU A 573 -29.83 32.63 2.08
CA GLU A 573 -28.89 33.49 1.32
C GLU A 573 -27.56 33.73 2.03
N HIS A 574 -27.51 33.54 3.35
CA HIS A 574 -26.27 33.70 4.14
C HIS A 574 -25.41 32.43 4.15
N ALA A 575 -25.98 31.28 3.77
CA ALA A 575 -25.29 29.99 3.70
C ALA A 575 -24.50 29.84 2.40
N THR A 576 -23.54 30.74 2.18
CA THR A 576 -22.67 30.71 0.99
C THR A 576 -21.42 29.88 1.23
N LYS A 577 -20.88 29.28 0.16
CA LYS A 577 -19.57 28.62 0.18
C LYS A 577 -18.47 29.46 0.83
N GLN A 578 -18.44 30.77 0.57
CA GLN A 578 -17.40 31.65 1.11
C GLN A 578 -17.53 31.82 2.63
N ALA A 579 -18.74 32.10 3.13
CA ALA A 579 -18.98 32.23 4.58
C ALA A 579 -18.64 30.92 5.31
N PHE A 580 -18.99 29.79 4.70
CA PHE A 580 -18.71 28.48 5.27
C PHE A 580 -17.21 28.15 5.31
N LEU A 581 -16.46 28.37 4.22
CA LEU A 581 -15.01 28.13 4.17
C LEU A 581 -14.20 29.03 5.11
N GLN A 582 -14.73 30.21 5.47
CA GLN A 582 -14.12 31.06 6.48
C GLN A 582 -14.30 30.48 7.89
N ALA A 583 -15.44 29.87 8.17
CA ALA A 583 -15.76 29.30 9.47
C ALA A 583 -15.11 27.93 9.71
N ILE A 584 -14.97 27.09 8.66
CA ILE A 584 -14.52 25.69 8.78
C ILE A 584 -13.12 25.53 9.40
N ASN A 585 -12.21 26.48 9.17
CA ASN A 585 -10.85 26.43 9.69
C ASN A 585 -10.76 26.75 11.19
N SER A 586 -11.86 27.23 11.79
CA SER A 586 -11.94 27.64 13.18
C SER A 586 -12.75 26.70 14.06
N VAL A 587 -13.30 25.61 13.50
CA VAL A 587 -14.21 24.70 14.20
C VAL A 587 -13.82 23.24 14.10
N SER A 588 -14.19 22.42 15.09
CA SER A 588 -14.03 20.95 15.03
C SER A 588 -15.32 20.20 14.74
N LEU A 589 -16.47 20.85 14.91
CA LEU A 589 -17.77 20.27 14.62
C LEU A 589 -18.41 21.00 13.44
N ILE A 590 -18.86 20.22 12.47
CA ILE A 590 -19.52 20.73 11.26
C ILE A 590 -20.83 19.98 11.10
N HIS A 591 -21.92 20.72 10.96
CA HIS A 591 -23.22 20.18 10.59
C HIS A 591 -23.66 20.72 9.24
N PHE A 592 -24.18 19.84 8.39
CA PHE A 592 -24.76 20.18 7.10
C PHE A 592 -26.17 19.60 6.98
N SER A 593 -27.13 20.47 6.66
CA SER A 593 -28.47 20.09 6.21
C SER A 593 -28.74 20.80 4.87
N ALA A 594 -28.33 20.19 3.77
CA ALA A 594 -28.37 20.82 2.44
C ALA A 594 -28.60 19.78 1.33
N HIS A 595 -28.89 20.28 0.12
CA HIS A 595 -28.83 19.43 -1.07
C HIS A 595 -27.42 18.91 -1.30
N GLY A 596 -27.33 17.67 -1.77
CA GLY A 596 -26.05 17.07 -2.11
C GLY A 596 -26.15 15.95 -3.14
N SER A 597 -24.97 15.53 -3.60
CA SER A 597 -24.80 14.45 -4.59
C SER A 597 -24.72 13.10 -3.87
N ASP A 598 -25.68 12.22 -4.14
CA ASP A 598 -25.72 10.83 -3.68
C ASP A 598 -24.52 9.99 -4.17
N GLU A 599 -23.92 10.34 -5.31
CA GLU A 599 -22.78 9.63 -5.91
C GLU A 599 -21.40 10.16 -5.50
N ARG A 600 -21.30 11.41 -5.05
CA ARG A 600 -20.00 12.07 -4.79
C ARG A 600 -19.89 12.70 -3.40
N GLY A 601 -20.97 12.79 -2.64
CA GLY A 601 -21.02 13.48 -1.36
C GLY A 601 -20.80 15.00 -1.47
N GLU A 602 -20.89 15.56 -2.69
CA GLU A 602 -20.77 17.00 -2.93
C GLU A 602 -21.97 17.73 -2.31
N ILE A 603 -21.71 18.78 -1.55
CA ILE A 603 -22.73 19.63 -0.96
C ILE A 603 -22.91 20.86 -1.84
N PHE A 604 -24.14 21.22 -2.16
CA PHE A 604 -24.41 22.41 -2.95
C PHE A 604 -24.27 23.64 -2.04
N LEU A 605 -23.32 24.54 -2.36
CA LEU A 605 -22.93 25.72 -1.58
C LEU A 605 -22.53 26.92 -2.45
#